data_AF-K0R1C7-F1
#
_entry.id   AF-K0R1C7-F1
#
_cell.length_a   1.000
_cell.length_b   1.000
_cell.length_c   1.000
_cell.angle_alpha   90.00
_cell.angle_beta   90.00
_cell.angle_gamma   90.00
#
_symmetry.space_group_name_H-M   'P 1'
#
loop_
_entity.id
_entity.type
_entity.pdbx_description
1 polymer ?
#
loop_
_entity_poly.entity_id
_entity_poly.type
_entity_poly.pdbx_seq_one_letter_code
_entity_poly.pdbx_strand_id
1 'polypeptide(L)'
;FKNVHGDCNVPQSQGPLGKWVDKQRVNYKNEKLSQDRIDLLESIDFTWVLREQTVTELRWKFDEQWKIRFTELVHYLVVHGNCNVPQKFGSLGNWVKNQRQVYKDGGMSQFRIDYLESIGFVWKKKRVGNEWHPDKYSKPDPKAIARIISDDLLSSAPEGLKTGIKADRDLSEAFQEYLDKLENNK
;
A
#
# COMPACT_ATOMS: atom_id res chain seq x y z
N PHE A 1 -3.86 -7.04 -33.86
CA PHE A 1 -3.55 -6.96 -32.43
C PHE A 1 -4.17 -8.13 -31.67
N LYS A 2 -5.51 -8.30 -31.66
CA LYS A 2 -6.20 -9.45 -31.02
C LYS A 2 -5.61 -10.81 -31.37
N ASN A 3 -5.37 -11.09 -32.65
CA ASN A 3 -4.78 -12.37 -33.09
C ASN A 3 -3.34 -12.62 -32.59
N VAL A 4 -2.65 -11.58 -32.13
CA VAL A 4 -1.25 -11.65 -31.65
C VAL A 4 -1.17 -11.59 -30.12
N HIS A 5 -2.04 -10.81 -29.48
CA HIS A 5 -2.00 -10.53 -28.03
C HIS A 5 -3.13 -11.20 -27.24
N GLY A 6 -4.07 -11.87 -27.91
CA GLY A 6 -5.22 -12.53 -27.27
C GLY A 6 -6.33 -11.57 -26.83
N ASP A 7 -6.08 -10.26 -26.83
CA ASP A 7 -7.04 -9.24 -26.44
C ASP A 7 -6.98 -7.99 -27.33
N CYS A 8 -7.94 -7.08 -27.13
CA CYS A 8 -7.99 -5.76 -27.75
C CYS A 8 -7.41 -4.65 -26.84
N ASN A 9 -6.65 -5.02 -25.81
CA ASN A 9 -6.08 -4.09 -24.84
C ASN A 9 -4.78 -3.50 -25.35
N VAL A 10 -4.91 -2.54 -26.27
CA VAL A 10 -3.75 -1.85 -26.84
C VAL A 10 -3.27 -0.75 -25.88
N PRO A 11 -2.07 -0.83 -25.27
CA PRO A 11 -1.51 0.26 -24.48
C PRO A 11 -1.16 1.47 -25.36
N GLN A 12 -1.19 2.68 -24.81
CA GLN A 12 -0.78 3.90 -25.55
C GLN A 12 0.66 3.81 -26.11
N SER A 13 1.54 3.01 -25.50
CA SER A 13 2.91 2.76 -25.96
C SER A 13 3.00 2.00 -27.28
N GLN A 14 1.92 1.35 -27.74
CA GLN A 14 1.83 0.70 -29.07
C GLN A 14 1.61 1.70 -30.21
N GLY A 15 2.06 2.94 -30.03
CA GLY A 15 2.09 3.96 -31.07
C GLY A 15 0.71 4.44 -31.51
N PRO A 16 0.49 4.67 -32.82
CA PRO A 16 -0.75 5.25 -33.35
C PRO A 16 -2.01 4.46 -32.99
N LEU A 17 -1.92 3.13 -32.93
CA LEU A 17 -3.05 2.27 -32.60
C LEU A 17 -3.48 2.42 -31.14
N GLY A 18 -2.52 2.48 -30.21
CA GLY A 18 -2.80 2.70 -28.78
C GLY A 18 -3.47 4.05 -28.51
N LYS A 19 -2.99 5.12 -29.16
CA LYS A 19 -3.63 6.44 -29.09
C LYS A 19 -5.03 6.45 -29.68
N TRP A 20 -5.24 5.72 -30.77
CA TRP A 20 -6.55 5.60 -31.41
C TRP A 20 -7.56 4.86 -30.51
N VAL A 21 -7.15 3.74 -29.90
CA VAL A 21 -7.96 2.95 -28.95
C VAL A 21 -8.38 3.80 -27.75
N ASP A 22 -7.46 4.57 -27.17
CA ASP A 22 -7.75 5.47 -26.05
C ASP A 22 -8.78 6.55 -26.45
N LYS A 23 -8.65 7.11 -27.65
CA LYS A 23 -9.60 8.08 -28.20
C LYS A 23 -10.99 7.48 -28.41
N GLN A 24 -11.11 6.22 -28.85
CA GLN A 24 -12.41 5.54 -28.96
C GLN A 24 -13.07 5.37 -27.59
N ARG A 25 -12.32 4.98 -26.56
CA ARG A 25 -12.85 4.84 -25.19
C ARG A 25 -13.30 6.17 -24.59
N VAL A 26 -12.55 7.24 -24.81
CA VAL A 26 -12.93 8.60 -24.37
C VAL A 26 -14.20 9.06 -25.09
N ASN A 27 -14.32 8.80 -26.39
CA ASN A 27 -15.51 9.19 -27.14
C ASN A 27 -16.74 8.36 -26.77
N TYR A 28 -16.58 7.06 -26.49
CA TYR A 28 -17.65 6.21 -25.97
C TYR A 28 -18.16 6.71 -24.62
N LYS A 29 -17.25 7.01 -23.68
CA LYS A 29 -17.60 7.58 -22.36
C LYS A 29 -18.35 8.91 -22.47
N ASN A 30 -18.01 9.73 -23.46
CA ASN A 30 -18.62 11.03 -23.68
C ASN A 30 -19.85 10.98 -24.60
N GLU A 31 -20.35 9.78 -24.93
CA GLU A 31 -21.51 9.56 -25.81
C GLU A 31 -21.33 10.20 -27.22
N LYS A 32 -20.08 10.30 -27.69
CA LYS A 32 -19.71 10.89 -28.99
C LYS A 32 -19.44 9.84 -30.06
N LEU A 33 -19.72 8.57 -29.79
CA LEU A 33 -19.55 7.47 -30.75
C LEU A 33 -20.90 7.12 -31.39
N SER A 34 -20.90 6.82 -32.68
CA SER A 34 -22.09 6.31 -33.37
C SER A 34 -22.37 4.85 -32.98
N GLN A 35 -23.64 4.46 -32.97
CA GLN A 35 -24.05 3.09 -32.64
C GLN A 35 -23.38 2.05 -33.54
N ASP A 36 -23.35 2.26 -34.86
CA ASP A 36 -22.67 1.36 -35.80
C ASP A 36 -21.21 1.09 -35.44
N ARG A 37 -20.52 2.10 -34.90
CA ARG A 37 -19.11 1.97 -34.50
C ARG A 37 -18.97 1.23 -33.17
N ILE A 38 -19.93 1.38 -32.26
CA ILE A 38 -20.00 0.61 -31.02
C ILE A 38 -20.20 -0.87 -31.36
N ASP A 39 -21.19 -1.18 -32.20
CA ASP A 39 -21.53 -2.54 -32.60
C ASP A 39 -20.35 -3.25 -33.30
N LEU A 40 -19.64 -2.54 -34.18
CA LEU A 40 -18.42 -3.05 -34.83
C LEU A 40 -17.31 -3.40 -33.83
N LEU A 41 -17.12 -2.59 -32.79
CA LEU A 41 -16.09 -2.82 -31.78
C LEU A 41 -16.52 -3.93 -30.80
N GLU A 42 -17.79 -4.01 -30.44
CA GLU A 42 -18.32 -5.11 -29.62
C GLU A 42 -18.26 -6.45 -30.35
N SER A 43 -18.44 -6.47 -31.68
CA SER A 43 -18.31 -7.69 -32.50
C SER A 43 -16.92 -8.34 -32.45
N ILE A 44 -15.90 -7.59 -32.03
CA ILE A 44 -14.53 -8.08 -31.84
C ILE A 44 -14.17 -8.24 -30.35
N ASP A 45 -15.16 -8.32 -29.46
CA ASP A 45 -15.02 -8.37 -27.99
C ASP A 45 -14.16 -7.22 -27.46
N PHE A 46 -14.34 -6.01 -27.99
CA PHE A 46 -13.57 -4.85 -27.56
C PHE A 46 -14.00 -4.38 -26.16
N THR A 47 -13.11 -4.51 -25.18
CA THR A 47 -13.36 -4.04 -23.81
C THR A 47 -13.25 -2.51 -23.71
N TRP A 48 -14.39 -1.86 -23.47
CA TRP A 48 -14.50 -0.40 -23.28
C TRP A 48 -13.87 0.11 -21.98
N VAL A 49 -13.91 -0.70 -20.92
CA VAL A 49 -13.44 -0.32 -19.59
C VAL A 49 -12.08 -0.96 -19.31
N LEU A 50 -10.99 -0.23 -19.60
CA LEU A 50 -9.65 -0.59 -19.12
C LEU A 50 -9.35 0.03 -17.74
N ARG A 51 -10.04 1.12 -17.38
CA ARG A 51 -9.70 1.95 -16.21
C ARG A 51 -10.09 1.29 -14.89
N GLU A 52 -11.16 0.52 -14.83
CA GLU A 52 -11.60 -0.09 -13.57
C GLU A 52 -10.71 -1.28 -13.16
N GLN A 53 -10.36 -2.16 -14.10
CA GLN A 53 -9.43 -3.28 -13.84
C GLN A 53 -8.01 -2.79 -13.53
N THR A 54 -7.45 -1.87 -14.33
CA THR A 54 -6.09 -1.36 -14.07
C THR A 54 -6.00 -0.50 -12.80
N VAL A 55 -6.99 0.33 -12.49
CA VAL A 55 -6.99 1.11 -11.24
C VAL A 55 -7.16 0.19 -10.04
N THR A 56 -7.97 -0.86 -10.14
CA THR A 56 -8.12 -1.85 -9.06
C THR A 56 -6.81 -2.61 -8.82
N GLU A 57 -6.20 -3.15 -9.87
CA GLU A 57 -4.91 -3.85 -9.77
C GLU A 57 -3.76 -2.94 -9.30
N LEU A 58 -3.68 -1.70 -9.79
CA LEU A 58 -2.68 -0.74 -9.34
C LEU A 58 -2.90 -0.31 -7.89
N ARG A 59 -4.15 -0.06 -7.50
CA ARG A 59 -4.51 0.26 -6.10
C ARG A 59 -4.13 -0.89 -5.18
N TRP A 60 -4.40 -2.12 -5.58
CA TRP A 60 -4.03 -3.33 -4.83
C TRP A 60 -2.50 -3.47 -4.71
N LYS A 61 -1.76 -3.26 -5.81
CA LYS A 61 -0.28 -3.25 -5.77
C LYS A 61 0.29 -2.14 -4.88
N PHE A 62 -0.31 -0.95 -4.88
CA PHE A 62 0.08 0.14 -3.99
C PHE A 62 -0.20 -0.20 -2.52
N ASP A 63 -1.29 -0.91 -2.24
CA ASP A 63 -1.61 -1.37 -0.89
C ASP A 63 -0.69 -2.51 -0.44
N GLU A 64 -0.28 -3.43 -1.33
CA GLU A 64 0.74 -4.45 -1.04
C GLU A 64 2.10 -3.83 -0.69
N GLN A 65 2.58 -2.88 -1.50
CA GLN A 65 3.84 -2.18 -1.21
C GLN A 65 3.76 -1.41 0.11
N TRP A 66 2.61 -0.80 0.41
CA TRP A 66 2.39 -0.15 1.69
C TRP A 66 2.43 -1.15 2.85
N LYS A 67 1.78 -2.31 2.72
CA LYS A 67 1.81 -3.40 3.70
C LYS A 67 3.24 -3.90 3.95
N ILE A 68 4.04 -4.11 2.90
CA ILE A 68 5.45 -4.54 3.03
C ILE A 68 6.26 -3.52 3.85
N ARG A 69 6.13 -2.22 3.54
CA ARG A 69 6.83 -1.16 4.27
C ARG A 69 6.33 -1.00 5.71
N PHE A 70 5.04 -1.23 5.93
CA PHE A 70 4.47 -1.28 7.26
C PHE A 70 5.09 -2.42 8.08
N THR A 71 5.22 -3.63 7.52
CA THR A 71 5.88 -4.76 8.18
C THR A 71 7.35 -4.45 8.51
N GLU A 72 8.10 -3.84 7.58
CA GLU A 72 9.47 -3.37 7.86
C GLU A 72 9.52 -2.37 9.02
N LEU A 73 8.51 -1.49 9.14
CA LEU A 73 8.40 -0.56 10.26
C LEU A 73 8.10 -1.27 11.58
N VAL A 74 7.28 -2.33 11.57
CA VAL A 74 7.02 -3.16 12.76
C VAL A 74 8.30 -3.85 13.22
N HIS A 75 9.09 -4.43 12.31
CA HIS A 75 10.42 -4.95 12.65
C HIS A 75 11.32 -3.89 13.28
N TYR A 76 11.36 -2.69 12.68
CA TYR A 76 12.14 -1.60 13.22
C TYR A 76 11.67 -1.21 14.63
N LEU A 77 10.36 -1.17 14.87
CA LEU A 77 9.77 -0.90 16.18
C LEU A 77 10.21 -1.95 17.21
N VAL A 78 10.18 -3.23 16.85
CA VAL A 78 10.59 -4.32 17.74
C VAL A 78 12.07 -4.20 18.13
N VAL A 79 12.95 -3.90 17.17
CA VAL A 79 14.40 -3.79 17.41
C VAL A 79 14.78 -2.50 18.14
N HIS A 80 14.17 -1.37 17.80
CA HIS A 80 14.58 -0.04 18.29
C HIS A 80 13.64 0.56 19.35
N GLY A 81 12.52 -0.09 19.63
CA GLY A 81 11.51 0.35 20.59
C GLY A 81 10.69 1.57 20.15
N ASN A 82 10.88 2.08 18.92
CA ASN A 82 10.14 3.22 18.39
C ASN A 82 10.05 3.21 16.86
N CYS A 83 9.12 3.98 16.29
CA CYS A 83 8.97 4.14 14.84
C CYS A 83 9.75 5.35 14.26
N ASN A 84 10.75 5.88 14.96
CA ASN A 84 11.51 7.06 14.52
C ASN A 84 12.67 6.70 13.60
N VAL A 85 12.34 6.11 12.46
CA VAL A 85 13.31 5.72 11.44
C VAL A 85 14.03 6.96 10.87
N PRO A 86 15.37 7.05 10.97
CA PRO A 86 16.15 8.11 10.32
C PRO A 86 16.06 8.03 8.79
N GLN A 87 16.09 9.17 8.09
CA GLN A 87 16.03 9.16 6.62
C GLN A 87 17.21 8.39 5.97
N LYS A 88 18.36 8.36 6.66
CA LYS A 88 19.54 7.57 6.24
C LYS A 88 19.33 6.05 6.26
N PHE A 89 18.24 5.56 6.87
CA PHE A 89 17.86 4.15 6.89
C PHE A 89 17.20 3.71 5.56
N GLY A 90 17.66 4.29 4.44
CA GLY A 90 17.22 3.94 3.09
C GLY A 90 15.74 4.18 2.80
N SER A 91 15.13 3.21 2.12
CA SER A 91 13.74 3.27 1.63
C SER A 91 12.73 3.41 2.76
N LEU A 92 12.94 2.73 3.90
CA LEU A 92 12.02 2.80 5.05
C LEU A 92 12.03 4.20 5.69
N GLY A 93 13.21 4.82 5.83
CA GLY A 93 13.33 6.19 6.34
C GLY A 93 12.61 7.22 5.45
N ASN A 94 12.75 7.08 4.13
CA ASN A 94 12.01 7.91 3.17
C ASN A 94 10.50 7.64 3.22
N TRP A 95 10.09 6.38 3.37
CA TRP A 95 8.69 6.00 3.48
C TRP A 95 8.04 6.61 4.72
N VAL A 96 8.68 6.52 5.89
CA VAL A 96 8.22 7.15 7.15
C VAL A 96 8.07 8.67 7.01
N LYS A 97 9.03 9.33 6.33
CA LYS A 97 8.92 10.76 6.02
C LYS A 97 7.70 11.04 5.15
N ASN A 98 7.48 10.22 4.12
CA ASN A 98 6.33 10.37 3.22
C ASN A 98 5.00 10.19 3.95
N GLN A 99 4.88 9.18 4.83
CA GLN A 99 3.65 8.98 5.62
C GLN A 99 3.30 10.23 6.44
N ARG A 100 4.30 10.84 7.10
CA ARG A 100 4.09 12.09 7.86
C ARG A 100 3.64 13.25 6.98
N GLN A 101 4.19 13.36 5.77
CA GLN A 101 3.82 14.42 4.82
C GLN A 101 2.39 14.22 4.32
N VAL A 102 2.04 13.01 3.87
CA VAL A 102 0.70 12.68 3.37
C VAL A 102 -0.37 12.87 4.45
N TYR A 103 -0.06 12.52 5.70
CA TYR A 103 -0.95 12.80 6.85
C TYR A 103 -1.13 14.29 7.09
N LYS A 104 -0.05 15.07 7.07
CA LYS A 104 -0.09 16.53 7.24
C LYS A 104 -0.93 17.21 6.14
N ASP A 105 -0.84 16.70 4.92
CA ASP A 105 -1.55 17.24 3.75
C ASP A 105 -3.01 16.76 3.69
N GLY A 106 -3.46 15.92 4.64
CA GLY A 106 -4.83 15.40 4.70
C GLY A 106 -5.16 14.35 3.64
N GLY A 107 -4.16 13.85 2.92
CA GLY A 107 -4.34 12.89 1.81
C GLY A 107 -4.28 11.41 2.24
N MET A 108 -4.17 11.12 3.53
CA MET A 108 -4.07 9.75 4.04
C MET A 108 -5.45 9.13 4.28
N SER A 109 -5.64 7.87 3.89
CA SER A 109 -6.85 7.13 4.22
C SER A 109 -6.92 6.80 5.72
N GLN A 110 -8.13 6.77 6.27
CA GLN A 110 -8.36 6.43 7.69
C GLN A 110 -7.75 5.09 8.07
N PHE A 111 -7.90 4.08 7.21
CA PHE A 111 -7.29 2.76 7.41
C PHE A 111 -5.77 2.81 7.66
N ARG A 112 -5.03 3.63 6.89
CA ARG A 112 -3.57 3.76 7.06
C ARG A 112 -3.22 4.52 8.33
N ILE A 113 -4.06 5.47 8.74
CA ILE A 113 -3.92 6.19 10.00
C ILE A 113 -4.07 5.21 11.15
N ASP A 114 -5.15 4.43 11.19
CA ASP A 114 -5.46 3.49 12.26
C ASP A 114 -4.33 2.43 12.41
N TYR A 115 -3.80 1.92 11.31
CA TYR A 115 -2.68 0.97 11.34
C TYR A 115 -1.41 1.60 11.91
N LEU A 116 -1.07 2.82 11.49
CA LEU A 116 0.11 3.51 12.02
C LEU A 116 -0.07 3.90 13.50
N GLU A 117 -1.26 4.34 13.89
CA GLU A 117 -1.57 4.66 15.28
C GLU A 117 -1.53 3.42 16.19
N SER A 118 -1.95 2.25 15.69
CA SER A 118 -1.91 1.00 16.45
C SER A 118 -0.49 0.60 16.91
N ILE A 119 0.52 0.90 16.09
CA ILE A 119 1.94 0.68 16.42
C ILE A 119 2.59 1.87 17.15
N GLY A 120 1.80 2.85 17.60
CA GLY A 120 2.30 4.03 18.31
C GLY A 120 3.09 5.00 17.42
N PHE A 121 2.75 5.08 16.13
CA PHE A 121 3.47 5.94 15.19
C PHE A 121 3.32 7.42 15.53
N VAL A 122 4.45 8.12 15.56
CA VAL A 122 4.51 9.55 15.92
C VAL A 122 4.46 10.42 14.67
N TRP A 123 3.32 11.10 14.48
CA TRP A 123 3.06 12.00 13.34
C TRP A 123 3.87 13.30 13.41
N LYS A 124 3.91 13.94 14.59
CA LYS A 124 4.61 15.21 14.83
C LYS A 124 5.67 15.02 15.90
N LYS A 125 6.88 15.48 15.60
CA LYS A 125 7.98 15.50 16.57
C LYS A 125 8.02 16.88 17.23
N LYS A 126 7.94 16.92 18.56
CA LYS A 126 8.32 18.12 19.32
C LYS A 126 9.76 17.95 19.78
N ARG A 127 10.61 18.91 19.41
CA ARG A 127 11.96 19.00 19.96
C ARG A 127 11.85 19.74 21.29
N VAL A 128 12.22 19.10 22.39
CA VAL A 128 12.40 19.76 23.68
C VAL A 128 13.90 19.61 24.00
N GLY A 129 14.65 20.70 23.87
CA GLY A 129 16.12 20.64 23.99
C GLY A 129 16.80 19.84 22.87
N ASN A 130 17.60 18.83 23.22
CA ASN A 130 18.23 17.90 22.28
C ASN A 130 17.45 16.58 22.10
N GLU A 131 16.32 16.44 22.79
CA GLU A 131 15.51 15.23 22.80
C GLU A 131 14.21 15.42 22.01
N TRP A 132 13.77 14.34 21.39
CA TRP A 132 12.55 14.31 20.58
C TRP A 132 11.44 13.63 21.38
N HIS A 133 10.41 14.39 21.75
CA HIS A 133 9.26 13.86 22.47
C HIS A 133 8.06 13.66 21.53
N PRO A 134 7.33 12.54 21.67
CA PRO A 134 6.10 12.29 20.92
C PRO A 134 4.98 13.23 21.38
N ASP A 135 4.24 13.80 20.43
CA ASP A 135 3.05 14.61 20.73
C ASP A 135 1.83 13.66 20.92
N LYS A 136 1.40 13.48 22.17
CA LYS A 136 0.10 12.91 22.63
C LYS A 136 -0.27 11.46 22.29
N TYR A 137 0.41 10.76 21.37
CA TYR A 137 0.17 9.33 21.11
C TYR A 137 1.28 8.53 21.79
N SER A 138 1.02 8.13 23.03
CA SER A 138 1.97 7.42 23.87
C SER A 138 1.48 6.02 24.13
N LYS A 139 2.27 5.06 23.63
CA LYS A 139 2.22 3.61 23.80
C LYS A 139 1.50 2.90 22.64
N PRO A 140 2.20 2.03 21.90
CA PRO A 140 1.57 1.12 20.96
C PRO A 140 0.46 0.32 21.66
N ASP A 141 -0.64 0.00 20.97
CA ASP A 141 -1.68 -0.88 21.48
C ASP A 141 -1.26 -2.34 21.20
N PRO A 142 -0.82 -3.09 22.24
CA PRO A 142 -0.36 -4.46 22.08
C PRO A 142 -1.38 -5.37 21.41
N LYS A 143 -2.67 -5.15 21.68
CA LYS A 143 -3.76 -5.97 21.15
C LYS A 143 -4.02 -5.67 19.68
N ALA A 144 -3.86 -4.43 19.27
CA ALA A 144 -3.98 -4.04 17.87
C ALA A 144 -2.79 -4.56 17.05
N ILE A 145 -1.56 -4.49 17.58
CA ILE A 145 -0.39 -5.07 16.90
C ILE A 145 -0.52 -6.60 16.79
N ALA A 146 -0.96 -7.27 17.85
CA ALA A 146 -1.22 -8.72 17.84
C ALA A 146 -2.28 -9.10 16.79
N ARG A 147 -3.39 -8.36 16.68
CA ARG A 147 -4.41 -8.59 15.63
C ARG A 147 -3.85 -8.41 14.22
N ILE A 148 -3.01 -7.39 13.99
CA ILE A 148 -2.41 -7.15 12.67
C ILE A 148 -1.47 -8.30 12.26
N ILE A 149 -0.74 -8.86 13.22
CA ILE A 149 0.17 -10.00 13.00
C ILE A 149 -0.61 -11.31 12.87
N SER A 150 -1.70 -11.50 13.61
CA SER A 150 -2.49 -12.73 13.63
C SER A 150 -3.50 -12.87 12.49
N ASP A 151 -4.15 -11.79 12.02
CA ASP A 151 -5.33 -11.91 11.13
C ASP A 151 -5.14 -11.43 9.67
N ASP A 152 -4.10 -10.66 9.29
CA ASP A 152 -4.13 -10.02 7.95
C ASP A 152 -2.81 -9.97 7.14
N LEU A 153 -1.73 -10.59 7.62
CA LEU A 153 -0.46 -10.66 6.86
C LEU A 153 -0.25 -11.98 6.11
N LEU A 154 -0.95 -13.06 6.50
CA LEU A 154 -0.69 -14.42 5.97
C LEU A 154 -1.88 -15.06 5.22
N SER A 155 -3.12 -14.61 5.44
CA SER A 155 -4.30 -15.27 4.87
C SER A 155 -4.62 -14.89 3.42
N SER A 156 -4.18 -13.71 2.96
CA SER A 156 -4.58 -13.15 1.64
C SER A 156 -3.43 -13.08 0.62
N ALA A 157 -2.23 -13.59 0.94
CA ALA A 157 -1.09 -13.54 0.02
C ALA A 157 -1.23 -14.60 -1.10
N PRO A 158 -1.09 -14.23 -2.39
CA PRO A 158 -1.09 -15.19 -3.48
C PRO A 158 0.05 -16.22 -3.28
N GLU A 159 -0.18 -17.47 -3.66
CA GLU A 159 0.72 -18.63 -3.44
C GLU A 159 2.21 -18.35 -3.73
N GLY A 160 2.52 -17.48 -4.70
CA GLY A 160 3.89 -17.06 -5.05
C GLY A 160 4.62 -16.18 -4.01
N LEU A 161 3.94 -15.68 -2.98
CA LEU A 161 4.52 -14.93 -1.84
C LEU A 161 4.70 -15.79 -0.59
N LYS A 162 4.08 -16.99 -0.54
CA LYS A 162 4.21 -17.93 0.59
C LYS A 162 5.63 -18.47 0.74
N THR A 163 6.46 -18.39 -0.30
CA THR A 163 7.87 -18.81 -0.30
C THR A 163 8.84 -17.71 0.16
N GLY A 164 8.36 -16.50 0.48
CA GLY A 164 9.19 -15.39 0.96
C GLY A 164 8.77 -14.79 2.31
N ILE A 165 7.60 -15.17 2.83
CA ILE A 165 7.08 -14.71 4.12
C ILE A 165 6.52 -15.92 4.86
N LYS A 166 7.40 -16.84 5.30
CA LYS A 166 7.15 -17.40 6.63
C LYS A 166 7.17 -16.18 7.55
N ALA A 167 6.13 -15.95 8.34
CA ALA A 167 6.29 -15.11 9.51
C ALA A 167 7.58 -15.59 10.17
N ASP A 168 8.61 -14.75 10.08
CA ASP A 168 9.92 -15.13 10.55
C ASP A 168 9.69 -15.50 12.02
N ARG A 169 10.09 -16.70 12.41
CA ARG A 169 9.95 -17.13 13.79
C ARG A 169 10.59 -16.09 14.71
N ASP A 170 11.66 -15.46 14.21
CA ASP A 170 12.38 -14.36 14.82
C ASP A 170 11.51 -13.09 14.98
N LEU A 171 10.58 -12.81 14.07
CA LEU A 171 9.61 -11.70 14.18
C LEU A 171 8.61 -11.95 15.30
N SER A 172 8.06 -13.18 15.33
CA SER A 172 7.06 -13.55 16.33
C SER A 172 7.70 -13.60 17.72
N GLU A 173 8.90 -14.15 17.83
CA GLU A 173 9.67 -14.19 19.09
C GLU A 173 10.09 -12.79 19.52
N ALA A 174 10.63 -11.96 18.63
CA ALA A 174 11.04 -10.60 18.97
C ALA A 174 9.83 -9.70 19.30
N PHE A 175 8.68 -9.92 18.65
CA PHE A 175 7.44 -9.24 19.00
C PHE A 175 6.96 -9.64 20.39
N GLN A 176 7.03 -10.93 20.73
CA GLN A 176 6.64 -11.40 22.05
C GLN A 176 7.58 -10.86 23.14
N GLU A 177 8.89 -10.81 22.87
CA GLU A 177 9.86 -10.16 23.74
C GLU A 177 9.58 -8.65 23.91
N TYR A 178 9.13 -7.97 22.85
CA TYR A 178 8.71 -6.57 22.92
C TYR A 178 7.47 -6.38 23.79
N LEU A 179 6.47 -7.26 23.66
CA LEU A 179 5.27 -7.24 24.50
C LEU A 179 5.61 -7.51 25.98
N ASP A 180 6.44 -8.51 26.24
CA ASP A 180 6.89 -8.84 27.60
C ASP A 180 7.65 -7.67 28.24
N LYS A 181 8.49 -6.95 27.47
CA LYS A 181 9.17 -5.73 27.94
C LYS A 181 8.22 -4.57 28.27
N LEU A 182 7.07 -4.48 27.59
CA LEU A 182 6.06 -3.46 27.87
C LEU A 182 5.23 -3.82 29.13
N GLU A 183 4.96 -5.10 29.36
CA GLU A 183 4.21 -5.56 30.53
C GLU A 183 5.05 -5.52 31.82
N ASN A 184 6.35 -5.82 31.73
CA ASN A 184 7.28 -5.81 32.87
C ASN A 184 7.77 -4.42 33.32
N ASN A 185 7.49 -3.36 32.56
CA ASN A 185 7.84 -1.96 32.90
C ASN A 185 6.67 -1.18 33.53
N LYS A 186 5.69 -1.86 34.13
CA LYS A 186 4.55 -1.26 34.85
C LYS A 186 4.70 -1.38 36.36
#